data_AF-A0A8J6PR18-F1
#
_entry.id   AF-A0A8J6PR18-F1
#
_cell.length_a   1.000
_cell.length_b   1.000
_cell.length_c   1.000
_cell.angle_alpha   90.00
_cell.angle_beta   90.00
_cell.angle_gamma   90.00
#
_symmetry.space_group_name_H-M   'P 1'
#
loop_
_entity.id
_entity.type
_entity.pdbx_description
1 polymer ?
#
loop_
_entity_poly.entity_id
_entity_poly.type
_entity_poly.pdbx_seq_one_letter_code
_entity_poly.pdbx_strand_id
1 'polypeptide(L)'
;FEQHGFLNLLLAAATAEAGASVDTIAAVLALRDVAAVATRVQDLDPVVRASFVSYGTCSVLEPMIDLVDLNLVDRRLLPEQIHPEGVTA
;
A
#
# COMPACT_ATOMS: atom_id res chain seq x y z
N PHE A 1 6.96 -14.35 -11.56
CA PHE A 1 7.08 -12.96 -11.09
C PHE A 1 6.77 -12.94 -9.61
N GLU A 2 7.50 -12.14 -8.85
CA GLU A 2 7.29 -11.99 -7.42
C GLU A 2 6.37 -10.78 -7.17
N GLN A 3 5.33 -10.96 -6.37
CA GLN A 3 4.45 -9.87 -5.98
C GLN A 3 4.94 -9.31 -4.64
N HIS A 4 5.44 -8.08 -4.67
CA HIS A 4 6.02 -7.44 -3.49
C HIS A 4 4.96 -6.76 -2.58
N GLY A 5 3.77 -6.43 -3.10
CA GLY A 5 2.73 -5.68 -2.39
C GLY A 5 2.91 -4.16 -2.51
N PHE A 6 1.81 -3.41 -2.47
CA PHE A 6 1.86 -1.96 -2.74
C PHE A 6 2.56 -1.16 -1.62
N LEU A 7 2.49 -1.62 -0.36
CA LEU A 7 3.20 -0.99 0.76
C LEU A 7 4.71 -1.13 0.62
N ASN A 8 5.19 -2.26 0.12
CA ASN A 8 6.61 -2.44 -0.21
C ASN A 8 7.05 -1.49 -1.33
N LEU A 9 6.19 -1.24 -2.33
CA LEU A 9 6.47 -0.27 -3.40
C LEU A 9 6.53 1.16 -2.85
N LEU A 10 5.61 1.53 -1.95
CA LEU A 10 5.61 2.83 -1.28
C LEU A 10 6.90 3.04 -0.47
N LEU A 11 7.30 2.04 0.33
CA LEU A 11 8.55 2.08 1.09
C LEU A 11 9.78 2.14 0.18
N ALA A 12 9.79 1.39 -0.91
CA ALA A 12 10.87 1.41 -1.89
C ALA A 12 10.99 2.78 -2.57
N ALA A 13 9.87 3.42 -2.90
CA ALA A 13 9.85 4.77 -3.45
C ALA A 13 10.41 5.79 -2.45
N ALA A 14 9.98 5.76 -1.18
CA ALA A 14 10.54 6.60 -0.12
C ALA A 14 12.06 6.40 0.03
N THR A 15 12.48 5.14 0.00
CA THR A 15 13.89 4.74 0.13
C THR A 15 14.74 5.25 -1.04
N ALA A 16 14.19 5.20 -2.25
CA ALA A 16 14.83 5.73 -3.45
C ALA A 16 14.93 7.26 -3.43
N GLU A 17 13.86 7.96 -3.01
CA GLU A 17 13.85 9.43 -2.84
C GLU A 17 14.89 9.90 -1.81
N ALA A 18 15.15 9.10 -0.77
CA ALA A 18 16.20 9.36 0.21
C ALA A 18 17.63 9.11 -0.32
N GLY A 19 17.80 8.70 -1.59
CA GLY A 19 19.10 8.46 -2.23
C GLY A 19 19.76 7.14 -1.84
N ALA A 20 19.00 6.15 -1.39
CA ALA A 20 19.54 4.84 -1.02
C ALA A 20 20.06 4.04 -2.23
N SER A 21 20.90 3.04 -1.95
CA SER A 21 21.45 2.15 -2.98
C SER A 21 20.37 1.21 -3.57
N VAL A 22 20.62 0.70 -4.78
CA VAL A 22 19.76 -0.31 -5.43
C VAL A 22 19.58 -1.55 -4.55
N ASP A 23 20.65 -2.00 -3.88
CA ASP A 23 20.58 -3.18 -2.99
C ASP A 23 19.68 -2.92 -1.78
N THR A 24 19.72 -1.72 -1.22
CA THR A 24 18.83 -1.31 -0.13
C THR A 24 17.37 -1.28 -0.58
N ILE A 25 17.10 -0.72 -1.76
CA ILE A 25 15.75 -0.67 -2.35
C ILE A 25 15.25 -2.10 -2.62
N ALA A 26 16.09 -2.98 -3.17
CA ALA A 26 15.76 -4.37 -3.41
C ALA A 26 15.45 -5.13 -2.12
N ALA A 27 16.21 -4.88 -1.05
CA ALA A 27 15.95 -5.48 0.27
C ALA A 27 14.59 -5.04 0.83
N VAL A 28 14.21 -3.77 0.66
CA VAL A 28 12.88 -3.26 1.06
C VAL A 28 11.76 -3.94 0.26
N LEU A 29 11.93 -4.07 -1.07
CA LEU A 29 10.98 -4.81 -1.91
C LEU A 29 10.84 -6.27 -1.48
N ALA A 30 11.93 -6.90 -1.06
CA ALA A 30 11.96 -8.30 -0.63
C ALA A 30 11.40 -8.54 0.79
N LEU A 31 10.99 -7.50 1.54
CA LEU A 31 10.40 -7.68 2.87
C LEU A 31 9.10 -8.49 2.80
N ARG A 32 9.01 -9.54 3.62
CA ARG A 32 7.84 -10.43 3.73
C ARG A 32 7.15 -10.35 5.08
N ASP A 33 7.81 -9.76 6.07
CA ASP A 33 7.22 -9.50 7.37
C ASP A 33 6.25 -8.33 7.25
N VAL A 34 4.96 -8.68 7.24
CA VAL A 34 3.84 -7.75 7.08
C VAL A 34 3.79 -6.74 8.23
N ALA A 35 4.08 -7.16 9.46
CA ALA A 35 4.10 -6.25 10.61
C ALA A 35 5.24 -5.25 10.50
N ALA A 36 6.43 -5.71 10.08
CA ALA A 36 7.57 -4.83 9.85
C ALA A 36 7.33 -3.83 8.70
N VAL A 37 6.60 -4.23 7.65
CA VAL A 37 6.18 -3.31 6.58
C VAL A 37 5.20 -2.27 7.12
N ALA A 38 4.18 -2.68 7.87
CA ALA A 38 3.20 -1.77 8.45
C ALA A 38 3.84 -0.72 9.39
N THR A 39 4.71 -1.15 10.31
CA THR A 39 5.44 -0.24 11.20
C THR A 39 6.27 0.78 10.42
N ARG A 40 7.04 0.33 9.42
CA ARG A 40 7.85 1.26 8.61
C ARG A 40 6.99 2.26 7.84
N VAL A 41 5.80 1.85 7.38
CA VAL A 41 4.86 2.74 6.69
C VAL A 41 4.30 3.80 7.64
N GLN A 42 4.03 3.47 8.90
CA GLN A 42 3.56 4.44 9.90
C GLN A 42 4.59 5.53 10.18
N ASP A 43 5.88 5.21 10.05
CA ASP A 43 6.99 6.14 10.25
C ASP A 43 7.37 6.95 8.99
N LEU A 44 6.68 6.74 7.86
CA LEU A 44 6.97 7.45 6.62
C LEU A 44 6.60 8.93 6.70
N ASP A 45 7.49 9.78 6.18
CA ASP A 45 7.17 11.19 5.97
C ASP A 45 6.07 11.32 4.89
N PRO A 46 4.98 12.06 5.16
CA PRO A 46 3.90 12.31 4.19
C PRO A 46 4.37 12.89 2.85
N VAL A 47 5.54 13.53 2.79
CA VAL A 47 6.15 14.07 1.56
C VAL A 47 6.33 13.00 0.47
N VAL A 48 6.47 11.71 0.85
CA VAL A 48 6.53 10.59 -0.12
C VAL A 48 5.33 10.55 -1.06
N ARG A 49 4.17 11.09 -0.65
CA ARG A 49 2.98 11.17 -1.50
C ARG A 49 3.19 12.01 -2.75
N ALA A 50 4.13 12.94 -2.75
CA ALA A 50 4.46 13.74 -3.93
C ALA A 50 5.15 12.91 -5.02
N SER A 51 5.94 11.90 -4.65
CA SER A 51 6.64 11.01 -5.58
C SER A 51 5.87 9.70 -5.85
N PHE A 52 5.08 9.22 -4.89
CA PHE A 52 4.23 8.03 -5.03
C PHE A 52 2.76 8.41 -5.25
N VAL A 53 2.46 8.88 -6.46
CA VAL A 53 1.16 9.47 -6.82
C VAL A 53 0.08 8.41 -7.10
N SER A 54 0.43 7.33 -7.79
CA SER A 54 -0.52 6.30 -8.22
C SER A 54 0.07 4.89 -8.13
N TYR A 55 -0.83 3.92 -7.91
CA TYR A 55 -0.54 2.49 -7.94
C TYR A 55 -1.61 1.81 -8.79
N GLY A 56 -1.19 1.10 -9.83
CA GLY A 56 -2.10 0.38 -10.72
C GLY A 56 -2.58 -0.92 -10.06
N THR A 57 -3.90 -1.07 -9.93
CA THR A 57 -4.53 -2.30 -9.43
C THR A 57 -5.80 -2.60 -10.24
N CYS A 58 -6.13 -3.89 -10.36
CA CYS A 58 -7.40 -4.34 -10.93
C CYS A 58 -8.57 -4.16 -9.95
N SER A 59 -8.28 -4.10 -8.65
CA SER A 59 -9.27 -3.87 -7.60
C SER A 59 -8.74 -2.81 -6.65
N VAL A 60 -9.47 -1.70 -6.53
CA VAL A 60 -9.15 -0.67 -5.53
C VAL A 60 -9.54 -1.14 -4.13
N LEU A 61 -10.50 -2.06 -4.01
CA LEU A 61 -10.99 -2.54 -2.71
C LEU A 61 -9.96 -3.41 -1.97
N GLU A 62 -9.28 -4.31 -2.67
CA GLU A 62 -8.28 -5.22 -2.09
C GLU A 62 -7.20 -4.47 -1.28
N PRO A 63 -6.45 -3.50 -1.83
CA PRO A 63 -5.44 -2.78 -1.06
C PRO A 63 -6.04 -1.91 0.05
N MET A 64 -7.29 -1.45 -0.09
CA MET A 64 -7.95 -0.71 1.00
C MET A 64 -8.32 -1.61 2.18
N ILE A 65 -8.79 -2.83 1.91
CA ILE A 65 -9.07 -3.84 2.94
C ILE A 65 -7.77 -4.19 3.68
N ASP A 66 -6.69 -4.44 2.93
CA ASP A 66 -5.38 -4.72 3.52
C ASP A 66 -4.93 -3.60 4.47
N LEU A 67 -5.09 -2.32 4.10
CA LEU A 67 -4.75 -1.18 4.97
C LEU A 67 -5.53 -1.18 6.29
N VAL A 68 -6.81 -1.55 6.25
CA VAL A 68 -7.65 -1.63 7.45
C VAL A 68 -7.26 -2.81 8.32
N ASP A 69 -7.01 -3.97 7.71
CA ASP A 69 -6.61 -5.17 8.44
C ASP A 69 -5.22 -5.01 9.10
N LEU A 70 -4.36 -4.16 8.52
CA LEU A 70 -3.09 -3.73 9.10
C LEU A 70 -3.21 -2.57 10.09
N ASN A 71 -4.43 -2.07 10.33
CA ASN A 71 -4.70 -0.93 11.21
C ASN A 71 -3.91 0.33 10.83
N LEU A 72 -3.61 0.50 9.54
CA LEU A 72 -2.95 1.68 8.97
C LEU A 72 -3.94 2.80 8.65
N VAL A 73 -5.20 2.42 8.39
CA VAL A 73 -6.30 3.35 8.16
C VAL A 73 -7.56 2.91 8.88
N ASP A 74 -8.44 3.86 9.17
CA ASP A 74 -9.72 3.58 9.81
C ASP A 74 -10.68 2.86 8.84
N ARG A 75 -11.39 1.84 9.34
CA ARG A 75 -12.40 1.08 8.58
C ARG A 75 -13.46 1.97 7.94
N ARG A 76 -13.78 3.13 8.52
CA ARG A 76 -14.72 4.11 7.98
C ARG A 76 -14.32 4.68 6.62
N LEU A 77 -13.07 4.47 6.19
CA LEU A 77 -12.59 4.87 4.87
C LEU A 77 -12.87 3.82 3.78
N LEU A 78 -13.29 2.60 4.13
CA LEU A 78 -13.76 1.64 3.14
C LEU A 78 -15.04 2.17 2.49
N PRO A 79 -15.14 2.17 1.16
CA PRO A 79 -16.38 2.55 0.50
C PRO A 79 -17.49 1.58 0.91
N GLU A 80 -18.69 2.10 1.18
CA GLU A 80 -19.87 1.25 1.27
C GLU A 80 -20.03 0.51 -0.06
N GLN A 81 -20.03 -0.82 -0.01
CA GLN A 81 -20.34 -1.61 -1.20
C GLN A 81 -21.79 -1.35 -1.59
N ILE A 82 -22.00 -0.48 -2.57
CA ILE A 82 -23.28 -0.36 -3.24
C ILE A 82 -23.53 -1.70 -3.94
N HIS A 83 -24.28 -2.58 -3.28
CA HIS A 83 -24.87 -3.74 -3.94
C HIS A 83 -25.91 -3.19 -4.91
N PRO A 84 -25.91 -3.58 -6.19
CA PRO A 84 -27.02 -3.27 -7.08
C PRO A 84 -28.23 -4.10 -6.65
N GLU A 85 -29.00 -3.63 -5.67
CA GLU A 85 -30.39 -4.05 -5.53
C GLU A 85 -31.21 -3.29 -6.56
N GLY A 86 -31.56 -3.97 -7.66
CA GLY A 86 -32.40 -3.36 -8.68
C GLY A 86 -32.42 -4.05 -10.04
N VAL A 87 -32.41 -5.39 -10.10
CA VAL A 87 -33.01 -6.11 -11.25
C VAL A 87 -34.19 -6.89 -10.69
N THR A 88 -35.32 -6.21 -10.59
CA THR A 88 -36.62 -6.88 -10.59
C THR A 88 -36.88 -7.32 -12.02
N ALA A 89 -37.24 -8.60 -12.16
CA ALA A 89 -37.61 -9.27 -13.41
C ALA A 89 -38.76 -8.58 -14.16
#